data_AF-A0A8H8SCD8-F1
#
_entry.id   AF-A0A8H8SCD8-F1
#
_cell.length_a   1.000
_cell.length_b   1.000
_cell.length_c   1.000
_cell.angle_alpha   90.00
_cell.angle_beta   90.00
_cell.angle_gamma   90.00
#
_symmetry.space_group_name_H-M   'P 1'
#
loop_
_entity.id
_entity.type
_entity.pdbx_description
1 polymer ?
#
loop_
_entity_poly.entity_id
_entity_poly.type
_entity_poly.pdbx_seq_one_letter_code
_entity_poly.pdbx_strand_id
1 'polypeptide(L)'
;MASPNAPLGIEAMFQQIMIGLQKSQSDVEALKHECAELRQANASLEKQVRDSMFASTLAPPGRSNTLPTPTAPGSPIARPTRSPFLAPTGPPSLYVPSTPSQEHKSLECPGFWAVVPAGGAGTRLWPLSRESYPKFFLDVTLSGRSLIQSTWDRLVPLASPDRLMVVTGQIHAPTVQLQLPDLSSSNLLAEPSPKESAAAIGLAAAVLARRDPDAVLGSFAADHMISGADAFMGAVTEAVAAARHDYLVTIGIAPSHPSTGFGYVRLGRQLNLPGLPNTRIVSQFKEKPDARTAAAYISSGNYRWNAGMFVVKASVLMALYAEYCPELAEGLEKIAEVWEDQTLREKALAEIWPTLPKIAIDNAVAEPAALTGRVATVPATFGWDDVGDFASLSDLLPAEPHQTRILGDGNLVITEQVAGGIVVPASGRLIACLGVDDLVVVDTNDALLITTRARSQEVKKIVKKTKEGGWKTLL
;
A
#
# COMPACT_ATOMS: atom_id res chain seq x y z
N MET A 1 28.96 36.14 34.76
CA MET A 1 28.01 35.69 33.71
C MET A 1 28.52 34.36 33.19
N ALA A 2 27.92 33.24 33.61
CA ALA A 2 28.35 31.89 33.25
C ALA A 2 27.44 31.31 32.15
N SER A 3 28.07 30.66 31.18
CA SER A 3 27.54 30.13 29.91
C SER A 3 26.54 28.97 30.11
N PRO A 4 25.42 28.85 29.34
CA PRO A 4 24.38 27.85 29.59
C PRO A 4 24.51 26.53 28.81
N ASN A 5 25.66 26.18 28.22
CA ASN A 5 25.81 24.92 27.47
C ASN A 5 27.14 24.21 27.78
N ALA A 6 27.24 23.61 28.97
CA ALA A 6 28.21 22.56 29.22
C ALA A 6 27.56 21.19 28.91
N PRO A 7 28.20 20.30 28.14
CA PRO A 7 27.66 18.97 27.87
C PRO A 7 27.47 18.20 29.19
N LEU A 8 26.30 17.59 29.36
CA LEU A 8 26.00 16.72 30.49
C LEU A 8 27.07 15.63 30.56
N GLY A 9 27.76 15.52 31.70
CA GLY A 9 28.71 14.45 31.92
C GLY A 9 28.04 13.08 31.75
N ILE A 10 28.79 12.10 31.29
CA ILE A 10 28.31 10.72 31.01
C ILE A 10 27.54 10.14 32.21
N GLU A 11 27.98 10.46 33.44
CA GLU A 11 27.30 10.13 34.70
C GLU A 11 25.86 10.67 34.77
N ALA A 12 25.65 11.94 34.39
CA ALA A 12 24.34 12.59 34.43
C ALA A 12 23.39 12.05 33.35
N MET A 13 23.91 11.69 32.17
CA MET A 13 23.13 11.02 31.13
C MET A 13 22.70 9.62 31.56
N PHE A 14 23.59 8.87 32.21
CA PHE A 14 23.27 7.54 32.73
C PHE A 14 22.19 7.62 33.83
N GLN A 15 22.28 8.59 34.75
CA GLN A 15 21.26 8.82 35.77
C GLN A 15 19.89 9.16 35.16
N GLN A 16 19.84 9.99 34.12
CA GLN A 16 18.57 10.30 33.43
C GLN A 16 17.97 9.07 32.75
N ILE A 17 18.79 8.22 32.14
CA ILE A 17 18.35 6.96 31.51
C ILE A 17 17.77 6.01 32.57
N MET A 18 18.44 5.87 33.72
CA MET A 18 17.99 5.00 34.81
C MET A 18 16.67 5.49 35.43
N ILE A 19 16.50 6.80 35.60
CA ILE A 19 15.23 7.38 36.05
C ILE A 19 14.11 7.12 35.03
N GLY A 20 14.40 7.26 33.73
CA GLY A 20 13.44 6.95 32.67
C GLY A 20 13.03 5.47 32.65
N LEU A 21 13.98 4.56 32.86
CA LEU A 21 13.74 3.11 32.97
C LEU A 21 12.89 2.76 34.19
N GLN A 22 13.17 3.34 35.36
CA GLN A 22 12.37 3.12 36.57
C GLN A 22 10.95 3.63 36.41
N LYS A 23 10.77 4.81 35.80
CA LYS A 23 9.44 5.36 35.51
C LYS A 23 8.67 4.44 34.54
N SER A 24 9.32 4.01 33.46
CA SER A 24 8.71 3.08 32.50
C SER A 24 8.33 1.73 33.13
N GLN A 25 9.13 1.21 34.05
CA GLN A 25 8.80 -0.02 34.78
C GLN A 25 7.58 0.18 35.68
N SER A 26 7.51 1.29 36.42
CA SER A 26 6.37 1.61 37.26
C SER A 26 5.08 1.79 36.46
N ASP A 27 5.14 2.44 35.29
CA ASP A 27 3.97 2.62 34.42
C ASP A 27 3.48 1.27 33.87
N VAL A 28 4.40 0.37 33.52
CA VAL A 28 4.06 -1.00 33.06
C VAL A 28 3.43 -1.84 34.17
N GLU A 29 3.90 -1.70 35.42
CA GLU A 29 3.28 -2.39 36.57
C GLU A 29 1.88 -1.86 36.87
N ALA A 30 1.67 -0.54 36.79
CA ALA A 30 0.35 0.07 36.95
C ALA A 30 -0.64 -0.44 35.88
N LEU A 31 -0.21 -0.49 34.61
CA LEU A 31 -1.03 -1.00 33.52
C LEU A 31 -1.36 -2.50 33.68
N LYS A 32 -0.40 -3.30 34.16
CA LYS A 32 -0.64 -4.72 34.47
C LYS A 32 -1.67 -4.90 35.58
N HIS A 33 -1.63 -4.04 36.60
CA HIS A 33 -2.59 -4.07 37.70
C HIS A 33 -4.00 -3.71 37.21
N GLU A 34 -4.14 -2.63 36.44
CA GLU A 34 -5.41 -2.20 35.85
C GLU A 34 -6.01 -3.29 34.93
N CYS A 35 -5.17 -3.94 34.10
CA CYS A 35 -5.59 -5.08 33.29
C CYS A 35 -6.07 -6.28 34.12
N ALA A 36 -5.48 -6.52 35.30
CA ALA A 36 -5.91 -7.60 36.17
C ALA A 36 -7.26 -7.29 36.83
N GLU A 37 -7.49 -6.04 37.26
CA GLU A 37 -8.77 -5.59 37.81
C GLU A 37 -9.89 -5.66 36.77
N LEU A 38 -9.62 -5.20 35.54
CA LEU A 38 -10.59 -5.28 34.44
C LEU A 38 -10.95 -6.73 34.09
N ARG A 39 -9.98 -7.65 34.10
CA ARG A 39 -10.27 -9.09 33.89
C ARG A 39 -11.14 -9.67 35.00
N GLN A 40 -10.90 -9.29 36.24
CA GLN A 40 -11.70 -9.75 37.37
C GLN A 40 -13.13 -9.18 37.33
N ALA A 41 -13.28 -7.91 36.95
CA ALA A 41 -14.57 -7.26 36.74
C ALA A 41 -15.37 -7.94 35.62
N ASN A 42 -14.73 -8.22 34.47
CA ASN A 42 -15.36 -8.91 33.35
C ASN A 42 -15.79 -10.34 33.73
N ALA A 43 -14.94 -11.11 34.42
CA ALA A 43 -15.29 -12.44 34.89
C ALA A 43 -16.49 -12.42 35.87
N SER A 44 -16.61 -11.37 36.69
CA SER A 44 -17.75 -11.18 37.58
C SER A 44 -19.04 -10.86 36.82
N LEU A 45 -18.97 -9.98 35.82
CA LEU A 45 -20.08 -9.65 34.92
C LEU A 45 -20.55 -10.87 34.12
N GLU A 46 -19.63 -11.64 33.55
CA GLU A 46 -19.97 -12.88 32.83
C GLU A 46 -20.69 -13.89 33.72
N LYS A 47 -20.29 -14.00 35.00
CA LYS A 47 -20.98 -14.85 35.97
C LYS A 47 -22.40 -14.35 36.26
N GLN A 48 -22.57 -13.04 36.47
CA GLN A 48 -23.89 -12.43 36.71
C GLN A 48 -24.84 -12.61 35.52
N VAL A 49 -24.34 -12.47 34.28
CA VAL A 49 -25.14 -12.70 33.08
C VAL A 49 -25.54 -14.17 32.95
N ARG A 50 -24.63 -15.10 33.25
CA ARG A 50 -24.92 -16.55 33.27
C ARG A 50 -26.01 -16.90 34.28
N ASP A 51 -25.86 -16.41 35.51
CA ASP A 51 -26.80 -16.69 36.60
C ASP A 51 -28.19 -16.07 36.32
N SER A 52 -28.23 -14.90 35.66
CA SER A 52 -29.45 -14.26 35.15
C SER A 52 -30.14 -15.10 34.06
N MET A 53 -29.38 -15.67 33.12
CA MET A 53 -29.96 -16.51 32.06
C MET A 53 -30.50 -17.85 32.58
N PHE A 54 -29.85 -18.46 33.57
CA PHE A 54 -30.32 -19.69 34.21
C PHE A 54 -31.59 -19.48 35.06
N ALA A 55 -31.76 -18.31 35.68
CA ALA A 55 -32.98 -17.98 36.41
C ALA A 55 -34.20 -17.82 35.48
N SER A 56 -33.99 -17.47 34.21
CA SER A 56 -35.08 -17.30 33.22
C SER A 56 -35.57 -18.62 32.61
N THR A 57 -34.83 -19.73 32.78
CA THR A 57 -35.17 -21.04 32.18
C THR A 57 -35.98 -21.97 33.08
N LEU A 58 -36.25 -21.59 34.34
CA LEU A 58 -36.97 -22.42 35.33
C LEU A 58 -38.36 -21.88 35.75
N ALA A 59 -38.91 -20.88 35.05
CA ALA A 59 -40.24 -20.35 35.36
C ALA A 59 -41.36 -21.08 34.56
N PRO A 60 -42.45 -21.55 35.20
CA PRO A 60 -43.57 -22.17 34.51
C PRO A 60 -44.35 -21.14 33.67
N PRO A 61 -45.04 -21.55 32.58
CA PRO A 61 -45.68 -20.62 31.67
C PRO A 61 -46.92 -20.03 32.33
N GLY A 62 -46.92 -18.72 32.53
CA GLY A 62 -48.11 -17.97 32.92
C GLY A 62 -47.95 -17.19 34.22
N ARG A 63 -47.28 -16.04 34.15
CA ARG A 63 -47.65 -14.81 34.87
C ARG A 63 -46.78 -13.65 34.39
N SER A 64 -47.42 -12.66 33.79
CA SER A 64 -46.85 -11.33 33.55
C SER A 64 -46.48 -10.71 34.90
N ASN A 65 -45.19 -10.68 35.21
CA ASN A 65 -44.63 -9.83 36.27
C ASN A 65 -43.58 -8.92 35.63
N THR A 66 -43.95 -7.65 35.48
CA THR A 66 -43.01 -6.55 35.24
C THR A 66 -42.11 -6.41 36.46
N LEU A 67 -40.88 -6.91 36.37
CA LEU A 67 -39.80 -6.59 37.30
C LEU A 67 -39.01 -5.39 36.77
N PRO A 68 -38.60 -4.44 37.63
CA PRO A 68 -37.95 -3.22 37.21
C PRO A 68 -36.53 -3.51 36.68
N THR A 69 -36.23 -2.96 35.51
CA THR A 69 -34.87 -2.86 34.99
C THR A 69 -33.98 -2.16 36.02
N PRO A 70 -32.79 -2.71 36.37
CA PRO A 70 -31.84 -1.95 37.15
C PRO A 70 -31.37 -0.76 36.30
N THR A 71 -31.49 0.45 36.85
CA THR A 71 -30.89 1.65 36.28
C THR A 71 -29.39 1.43 36.11
N ALA A 72 -28.91 1.51 34.87
CA ALA A 72 -27.49 1.56 34.59
C ALA A 72 -26.84 2.67 35.45
N PRO A 73 -25.67 2.43 36.08
CA PRO A 73 -24.92 3.52 36.66
C PRO A 73 -24.61 4.51 35.54
N GLY A 74 -24.98 5.78 35.76
CA GLY A 74 -24.76 6.84 34.79
C GLY A 74 -23.29 6.87 34.39
N SER A 75 -23.02 6.82 33.09
CA SER A 75 -21.69 7.03 32.56
C SER A 75 -21.12 8.32 33.16
N PRO A 76 -19.85 8.34 33.62
CA PRO A 76 -19.25 9.56 34.10
C PRO A 76 -19.34 10.59 32.97
N ILE A 77 -20.08 11.66 33.23
CA ILE A 77 -20.12 12.84 32.36
C ILE A 77 -18.68 13.34 32.31
N ALA A 78 -18.01 13.11 31.19
CA ALA A 78 -16.73 13.73 30.90
C ALA A 78 -16.96 15.25 30.88
N ARG A 79 -16.60 15.92 31.98
CA ARG A 79 -16.47 17.38 31.98
C ARG A 79 -15.50 17.75 30.86
N PRO A 80 -15.79 18.78 30.05
CA PRO A 80 -14.89 19.25 29.02
C PRO A 80 -13.74 20.03 29.68
N THR A 81 -12.84 19.34 30.36
CA THR A 81 -11.54 19.89 30.69
C THR A 81 -10.72 19.88 29.41
N ARG A 82 -10.70 21.02 28.72
CA ARG A 82 -9.74 21.35 27.67
C ARG A 82 -8.34 20.98 28.18
N SER A 83 -7.78 19.90 27.64
CA SER A 83 -6.36 19.63 27.75
C SER A 83 -5.63 20.79 27.08
N PRO A 84 -4.69 21.48 27.75
CA PRO A 84 -3.93 22.58 27.15
C PRO A 84 -2.95 22.13 26.06
N PHE A 85 -2.93 20.84 25.70
CA PHE A 85 -2.01 20.25 24.72
C PHE A 85 -2.66 19.77 23.41
N LEU A 86 -3.96 20.02 23.21
CA LEU A 86 -4.63 19.71 21.94
C LEU A 86 -5.41 20.94 21.44
N ALA A 87 -4.68 21.95 20.98
CA ALA A 87 -5.19 22.84 19.96
C ALA A 87 -4.92 22.18 18.60
N PRO A 88 -5.92 22.06 17.69
CA PRO A 88 -5.67 21.60 16.34
C PRO A 88 -5.06 22.76 15.54
N THR A 89 -3.80 23.07 15.80
CA THR A 89 -2.94 23.58 14.74
C THR A 89 -2.40 22.35 14.03
N GLY A 90 -3.21 21.76 13.16
CA GLY A 90 -2.66 20.88 12.14
C GLY A 90 -1.55 21.62 11.40
N PRO A 91 -0.50 20.92 10.91
CA PRO A 91 0.47 21.57 10.04
C PRO A 91 -0.28 22.30 8.91
N PRO A 92 0.20 23.48 8.45
CA PRO A 92 -0.45 24.20 7.36
C PRO A 92 -0.67 23.23 6.20
N SER A 93 -1.85 23.25 5.59
CA SER A 93 -2.15 22.40 4.43
C SER A 93 -1.06 22.62 3.38
N LEU A 94 -0.18 21.61 3.21
CA LEU A 94 0.91 21.64 2.24
C LEU A 94 0.40 21.39 0.81
N TYR A 95 -0.90 21.12 0.68
CA TYR A 95 -1.60 20.87 -0.56
C TYR A 95 -2.60 22.00 -0.80
N VAL A 96 -2.53 22.59 -1.99
CA VAL A 96 -3.49 23.52 -2.54
C VAL A 96 -4.29 22.76 -3.60
N PRO A 97 -5.62 22.61 -3.42
CA PRO A 97 -6.47 22.01 -4.44
C PRO A 97 -6.38 22.82 -5.74
N SER A 98 -6.15 22.13 -6.86
CA SER A 98 -6.30 22.73 -8.18
C SER A 98 -7.77 23.10 -8.39
N THR A 99 -8.08 24.35 -8.72
CA THR A 99 -9.45 24.76 -9.06
C THR A 99 -9.89 24.04 -10.33
N PRO A 100 -10.98 23.24 -10.32
CA PRO A 100 -11.50 22.67 -11.56
C PRO A 100 -12.15 23.80 -12.36
N SER A 101 -11.55 24.18 -13.49
CA SER A 101 -12.27 24.94 -14.51
C SER A 101 -13.35 24.02 -15.10
N GLN A 102 -14.62 24.39 -14.93
CA GLN A 102 -15.83 23.68 -15.43
C GLN A 102 -15.95 23.73 -16.97
N GLU A 103 -14.95 23.21 -17.67
CA GLU A 103 -15.07 22.83 -19.07
C GLU A 103 -14.64 21.37 -19.16
N HIS A 104 -15.47 20.51 -19.75
CA HIS A 104 -15.11 19.15 -20.17
C HIS A 104 -14.04 19.23 -21.27
N LYS A 105 -12.84 19.71 -20.93
CA LYS A 105 -11.62 19.51 -21.70
C LYS A 105 -11.19 18.07 -21.47
N SER A 106 -10.69 17.43 -22.53
CA SER A 106 -10.01 16.14 -22.39
C SER A 106 -9.02 16.23 -21.23
N LEU A 107 -9.14 15.32 -20.26
CA LEU A 107 -8.22 15.19 -19.12
C LEU A 107 -6.86 14.60 -19.57
N GLU A 108 -6.75 14.25 -20.85
CA GLU A 108 -5.55 13.69 -21.44
C GLU A 108 -4.38 14.68 -21.32
N CYS A 109 -3.27 14.18 -20.80
CA CYS A 109 -2.01 14.90 -20.72
C CYS A 109 -1.23 14.67 -22.03
N PRO A 110 -1.01 15.69 -22.88
CA PRO A 110 -0.31 15.50 -24.15
C PRO A 110 1.09 14.90 -23.97
N GLY A 111 1.43 13.87 -24.76
CA GLY A 111 2.74 13.20 -24.70
C GLY A 111 2.96 12.37 -23.43
N PHE A 112 1.93 12.15 -22.61
CA PHE A 112 2.00 11.28 -21.44
C PHE A 112 1.73 9.83 -21.82
N TRP A 113 2.59 8.93 -21.35
CA TRP A 113 2.47 7.49 -21.44
C TRP A 113 2.31 6.89 -20.05
N ALA A 114 1.27 6.07 -19.86
CA ALA A 114 1.06 5.37 -18.61
C ALA A 114 1.63 3.94 -18.72
N VAL A 115 2.64 3.64 -17.91
CA VAL A 115 3.29 2.34 -17.83
C VAL A 115 2.78 1.63 -16.58
N VAL A 116 2.30 0.40 -16.75
CA VAL A 116 1.78 -0.44 -15.67
C VAL A 116 2.69 -1.66 -15.51
N PRO A 117 3.66 -1.64 -14.57
CA PRO A 117 4.38 -2.84 -14.18
C PRO A 117 3.42 -3.78 -13.45
N ALA A 118 3.17 -4.94 -14.05
CA ALA A 118 2.32 -6.00 -13.55
C ALA A 118 3.19 -7.23 -13.22
N GLY A 119 3.91 -7.13 -12.10
CA GLY A 119 4.79 -8.17 -11.60
C GLY A 119 4.52 -8.49 -10.12
N GLY A 120 5.08 -9.60 -9.65
CA GLY A 120 4.93 -10.04 -8.27
C GLY A 120 3.72 -10.97 -8.06
N ALA A 121 3.97 -12.12 -7.43
CA ALA A 121 2.93 -13.13 -7.21
C ALA A 121 1.87 -12.71 -6.17
N GLY A 122 2.14 -11.71 -5.31
CA GLY A 122 1.22 -11.31 -4.24
C GLY A 122 1.08 -12.34 -3.12
N THR A 123 2.10 -13.21 -2.91
CA THR A 123 2.05 -14.43 -2.08
C THR A 123 1.50 -14.30 -0.65
N ARG A 124 1.37 -13.09 -0.11
CA ARG A 124 0.74 -12.85 1.20
C ARG A 124 -0.79 -12.94 1.17
N LEU A 125 -1.39 -12.96 -0.03
CA LEU A 125 -2.80 -13.25 -0.27
C LEU A 125 -3.03 -14.71 -0.70
N TRP A 126 -2.03 -15.59 -0.55
CA TRP A 126 -2.25 -17.03 -0.73
C TRP A 126 -3.32 -17.53 0.27
N PRO A 127 -4.26 -18.41 -0.13
CA PRO A 127 -4.34 -19.14 -1.39
C PRO A 127 -5.11 -18.44 -2.54
N LEU A 128 -5.55 -17.19 -2.39
CA LEU A 128 -6.23 -16.45 -3.47
C LEU A 128 -5.26 -16.11 -4.61
N SER A 129 -4.09 -15.59 -4.25
CA SER A 129 -3.03 -15.29 -5.21
C SER A 129 -2.08 -16.47 -5.38
N ARG A 130 -1.63 -16.70 -6.62
CA ARG A 130 -0.69 -17.76 -6.99
C ARG A 130 0.39 -17.25 -7.92
N GLU A 131 1.48 -18.00 -8.09
CA GLU A 131 2.52 -17.70 -9.06
C GLU A 131 1.96 -17.60 -10.49
N SER A 132 0.94 -18.38 -10.84
CA SER A 132 0.28 -18.32 -12.16
C SER A 132 -0.87 -17.31 -12.26
N TYR A 133 -1.49 -16.97 -11.14
CA TYR A 133 -2.60 -16.03 -11.04
C TYR A 133 -2.34 -15.02 -9.90
N PRO A 134 -1.44 -14.05 -10.14
CA PRO A 134 -1.01 -13.08 -9.14
C PRO A 134 -2.13 -12.15 -8.68
N LYS A 135 -1.90 -11.46 -7.54
CA LYS A 135 -2.93 -10.62 -6.93
C LYS A 135 -3.52 -9.54 -7.85
N PHE A 136 -2.76 -9.02 -8.80
CA PHE A 136 -3.24 -7.96 -9.70
C PHE A 136 -4.38 -8.42 -10.62
N PHE A 137 -4.59 -9.73 -10.78
CA PHE A 137 -5.73 -10.28 -11.51
C PHE A 137 -6.99 -10.46 -10.66
N LEU A 138 -6.91 -10.28 -9.34
CA LEU A 138 -8.03 -10.46 -8.42
C LEU A 138 -8.90 -9.20 -8.34
N ASP A 139 -10.22 -9.39 -8.30
CA ASP A 139 -11.15 -8.40 -7.77
C ASP A 139 -11.23 -8.55 -6.25
N VAL A 140 -10.50 -7.68 -5.55
CA VAL A 140 -10.38 -7.70 -4.10
C VAL A 140 -11.41 -6.78 -3.41
N THR A 141 -12.33 -6.19 -4.19
CA THR A 141 -13.33 -5.23 -3.70
C THR A 141 -14.77 -5.61 -4.02
N LEU A 142 -14.96 -6.68 -4.80
CA LEU A 142 -16.25 -7.10 -5.36
C LEU A 142 -16.89 -6.02 -6.24
N SER A 143 -16.07 -5.20 -6.88
CA SER A 143 -16.52 -4.13 -7.80
C SER A 143 -16.78 -4.64 -9.23
N GLY A 144 -16.46 -5.90 -9.51
CA GLY A 144 -16.48 -6.49 -10.85
C GLY A 144 -15.24 -6.18 -11.67
N ARG A 145 -14.21 -5.56 -11.07
CA ARG A 145 -12.94 -5.20 -11.71
C ARG A 145 -11.77 -5.76 -10.92
N SER A 146 -10.81 -6.36 -11.62
CA SER A 146 -9.52 -6.71 -11.01
C SER A 146 -8.70 -5.46 -10.66
N LEU A 147 -7.64 -5.63 -9.86
CA LEU A 147 -6.72 -4.53 -9.55
C LEU A 147 -6.06 -3.93 -10.82
N ILE A 148 -5.66 -4.76 -11.78
CA ILE A 148 -5.06 -4.27 -13.03
C ILE A 148 -6.10 -3.54 -13.89
N GLN A 149 -7.35 -4.02 -13.94
CA GLN A 149 -8.45 -3.32 -14.63
C GLN A 149 -8.77 -1.99 -13.95
N SER A 150 -8.77 -1.95 -12.62
CA SER A 150 -8.99 -0.72 -11.86
C SER A 150 -7.86 0.30 -12.10
N THR A 151 -6.61 -0.17 -12.22
CA THR A 151 -5.47 0.66 -12.58
C THR A 151 -5.58 1.20 -14.00
N TRP A 152 -5.97 0.35 -14.95
CA TRP A 152 -6.24 0.73 -16.34
C TRP A 152 -7.33 1.80 -16.43
N ASP A 153 -8.51 1.54 -15.86
CA ASP A 153 -9.67 2.44 -15.89
C ASP A 153 -9.32 3.83 -15.31
N ARG A 154 -8.45 3.88 -14.29
CA ARG A 154 -7.97 5.12 -13.67
C ARG A 154 -6.97 5.90 -14.53
N LEU A 155 -6.22 5.24 -15.41
CA LEU A 155 -5.15 5.84 -16.22
C LEU A 155 -5.60 6.22 -17.63
N VAL A 156 -6.62 5.53 -18.19
CA VAL A 156 -7.18 5.82 -19.52
C VAL A 156 -7.55 7.30 -19.71
N PRO A 157 -8.21 7.98 -18.76
CA PRO A 157 -8.53 9.41 -18.91
C PRO A 157 -7.31 10.34 -19.06
N LEU A 158 -6.12 9.91 -18.62
CA LEU A 158 -4.90 10.72 -18.61
C LEU A 158 -3.98 10.48 -19.83
N ALA A 159 -3.95 9.26 -20.38
CA ALA A 159 -3.03 8.89 -21.45
C ALA A 159 -3.71 8.38 -22.72
N SER A 160 -5.02 8.09 -22.70
CA SER A 160 -5.76 7.31 -23.72
C SER A 160 -5.26 5.86 -23.88
N PRO A 161 -6.08 4.90 -24.34
CA PRO A 161 -5.67 3.49 -24.44
C PRO A 161 -4.40 3.25 -25.25
N ASP A 162 -4.18 4.03 -26.33
CA ASP A 162 -3.03 3.88 -27.23
C ASP A 162 -1.68 4.25 -26.57
N ARG A 163 -1.70 5.04 -25.47
CA ARG A 163 -0.51 5.37 -24.69
C ARG A 163 -0.45 4.68 -23.33
N LEU A 164 -1.21 3.60 -23.15
CA LEU A 164 -1.00 2.69 -22.03
C LEU A 164 -0.10 1.54 -22.46
N MET A 165 0.86 1.21 -21.60
CA MET A 165 1.81 0.11 -21.77
C MET A 165 1.81 -0.76 -20.52
N VAL A 166 1.74 -2.08 -20.68
CA VAL A 166 1.82 -3.02 -19.57
C VAL A 166 3.10 -3.82 -19.69
N VAL A 167 3.86 -3.93 -18.60
CA VAL A 167 5.05 -4.77 -18.52
C VAL A 167 4.75 -5.91 -17.57
N THR A 168 4.80 -7.16 -18.04
CA THR A 168 4.41 -8.33 -17.24
C THR A 168 5.21 -9.57 -17.61
N GLY A 169 5.22 -10.60 -16.77
CA GLY A 169 5.88 -11.87 -17.10
C GLY A 169 5.24 -12.57 -18.29
N GLN A 170 6.04 -13.28 -19.10
CA GLN A 170 5.58 -14.02 -20.29
C GLN A 170 4.36 -14.93 -20.03
N ILE A 171 4.32 -15.58 -18.87
CA ILE A 171 3.21 -16.46 -18.46
C ILE A 171 1.89 -15.71 -18.19
N HIS A 172 1.95 -14.42 -17.87
CA HIS A 172 0.80 -13.58 -17.53
C HIS A 172 0.25 -12.80 -18.72
N ALA A 173 1.05 -12.61 -19.78
CA ALA A 173 0.67 -11.82 -20.95
C ALA A 173 -0.69 -12.22 -21.57
N PRO A 174 -1.03 -13.52 -21.74
CA PRO A 174 -2.35 -13.90 -22.26
C PRO A 174 -3.52 -13.46 -21.36
N THR A 175 -3.36 -13.58 -20.03
CA THR A 175 -4.38 -13.17 -19.06
C THR A 175 -4.51 -11.65 -19.00
N VAL A 176 -3.41 -10.91 -19.12
CA VAL A 176 -3.44 -9.44 -19.24
C VAL A 176 -4.25 -9.03 -20.47
N GLN A 177 -3.98 -9.62 -21.63
CA GLN A 177 -4.72 -9.31 -22.87
C GLN A 177 -6.21 -9.64 -22.74
N LEU A 178 -6.57 -10.71 -22.02
CA LEU A 178 -7.96 -11.08 -21.76
C LEU A 178 -8.66 -10.07 -20.84
N GLN A 179 -7.99 -9.58 -19.79
CA GLN A 179 -8.57 -8.61 -18.86
C GLN A 179 -8.59 -7.19 -19.41
N LEU A 180 -7.68 -6.85 -20.34
CA LEU A 180 -7.52 -5.53 -20.95
C LEU A 180 -7.64 -5.64 -22.49
N PRO A 181 -8.84 -5.83 -23.04
CA PRO A 181 -9.03 -6.05 -24.48
C PRO A 181 -8.61 -4.84 -25.35
N ASP A 182 -8.63 -3.63 -24.79
CA ASP A 182 -8.24 -2.40 -25.48
C ASP A 182 -6.72 -2.14 -25.45
N LEU A 183 -5.93 -2.97 -24.75
CA LEU A 183 -4.48 -2.88 -24.76
C LEU A 183 -3.94 -3.37 -26.10
N SER A 184 -3.24 -2.49 -26.82
CA SER A 184 -2.50 -2.89 -28.02
C SER A 184 -1.42 -3.93 -27.69
N SER A 185 -1.31 -4.97 -28.52
CA SER A 185 -0.26 -5.98 -28.39
C SER A 185 1.16 -5.39 -28.51
N SER A 186 1.33 -4.28 -29.23
CA SER A 186 2.60 -3.55 -29.33
C SER A 186 3.03 -2.90 -28.01
N ASN A 187 2.09 -2.73 -27.08
CA ASN A 187 2.27 -2.08 -25.78
C ASN A 187 2.19 -3.10 -24.62
N LEU A 188 2.11 -4.41 -24.91
CA LEU A 188 2.26 -5.47 -23.93
C LEU A 188 3.69 -6.01 -23.97
N LEU A 189 4.50 -5.58 -23.03
CA LEU A 189 5.91 -5.95 -22.90
C LEU A 189 6.02 -7.19 -22.00
N ALA A 190 6.38 -8.32 -22.57
CA ALA A 190 6.55 -9.57 -21.85
C ALA A 190 8.01 -9.73 -21.36
N GLU A 191 8.24 -9.72 -20.06
CA GLU A 191 9.56 -10.02 -19.48
C GLU A 191 9.80 -11.54 -19.39
N PRO A 192 11.00 -12.04 -19.77
CA PRO A 192 11.33 -13.46 -19.68
C PRO A 192 11.41 -13.99 -18.24
N SER A 193 11.81 -13.15 -17.28
CA SER A 193 11.94 -13.50 -15.87
C SER A 193 11.92 -12.25 -14.99
N PRO A 194 11.50 -12.35 -13.71
CA PRO A 194 11.37 -11.18 -12.85
C PRO A 194 12.73 -10.56 -12.47
N LYS A 195 12.90 -9.27 -12.77
CA LYS A 195 14.12 -8.49 -12.50
C LYS A 195 13.91 -7.26 -11.58
N GLU A 196 12.83 -7.26 -10.79
CA GLU A 196 12.36 -6.12 -9.99
C GLU A 196 11.94 -4.91 -10.86
N SER A 197 11.54 -3.80 -10.22
CA SER A 197 10.90 -2.67 -10.92
C SER A 197 11.82 -1.91 -11.88
N ALA A 198 13.15 -1.87 -11.66
CA ALA A 198 14.03 -1.07 -12.50
C ALA A 198 14.06 -1.57 -13.95
N ALA A 199 14.19 -2.88 -14.16
CA ALA A 199 14.24 -3.48 -15.49
C ALA A 199 12.89 -3.36 -16.22
N ALA A 200 11.77 -3.59 -15.51
CA ALA A 200 10.44 -3.48 -16.11
C ALA A 200 10.14 -2.04 -16.58
N ILE A 201 10.35 -1.05 -15.71
CA ILE A 201 10.11 0.37 -16.04
C ILE A 201 11.14 0.85 -17.06
N GLY A 202 12.40 0.43 -16.93
CA GLY A 202 13.48 0.78 -17.84
C GLY A 202 13.25 0.24 -19.25
N LEU A 203 12.74 -0.99 -19.41
CA LEU A 203 12.40 -1.54 -20.72
C LEU A 203 11.33 -0.69 -21.41
N ALA A 204 10.26 -0.34 -20.68
CA ALA A 204 9.24 0.56 -21.21
C ALA A 204 9.83 1.92 -21.60
N ALA A 205 10.69 2.50 -20.76
CA ALA A 205 11.34 3.77 -21.06
C ALA A 205 12.26 3.71 -22.28
N ALA A 206 13.06 2.66 -22.43
CA ALA A 206 13.96 2.48 -23.56
C ALA A 206 13.18 2.33 -24.88
N VAL A 207 12.09 1.56 -24.88
CA VAL A 207 11.19 1.42 -26.04
C VAL A 207 10.51 2.75 -26.36
N LEU A 208 9.96 3.43 -25.35
CA LEU A 208 9.29 4.72 -25.53
C LEU A 208 10.22 5.81 -26.03
N ALA A 209 11.46 5.90 -25.52
CA ALA A 209 12.43 6.88 -25.98
C ALA A 209 12.74 6.77 -27.49
N ARG A 210 12.53 5.59 -28.10
CA ARG A 210 12.65 5.38 -29.55
C ARG A 210 11.36 5.66 -30.31
N ARG A 211 10.20 5.31 -29.74
CA ARG A 211 8.88 5.51 -30.36
C ARG A 211 8.40 6.96 -30.31
N ASP A 212 8.69 7.64 -29.22
CA ASP A 212 8.25 9.00 -28.89
C ASP A 212 9.36 9.71 -28.07
N PRO A 213 10.26 10.46 -28.74
CA PRO A 213 11.40 11.11 -28.09
C PRO A 213 11.04 12.11 -26.97
N ASP A 214 9.81 12.63 -26.99
CA ASP A 214 9.29 13.61 -26.02
C ASP A 214 8.41 12.95 -24.94
N ALA A 215 8.32 11.60 -24.93
CA ALA A 215 7.46 10.86 -24.02
C ALA A 215 7.75 11.16 -22.55
N VAL A 216 6.72 11.60 -21.82
CA VAL A 216 6.70 11.58 -20.35
C VAL A 216 6.06 10.27 -19.93
N LEU A 217 6.83 9.37 -19.31
CA LEU A 217 6.28 8.14 -18.76
C LEU A 217 5.84 8.34 -17.31
N GLY A 218 4.71 7.73 -16.93
CA GLY A 218 4.28 7.55 -15.55
C GLY A 218 4.18 6.07 -15.23
N SER A 219 4.90 5.60 -14.24
CA SER A 219 4.84 4.21 -13.76
C SER A 219 3.84 4.08 -12.60
N PHE A 220 2.89 3.16 -12.74
CA PHE A 220 1.85 2.89 -11.75
C PHE A 220 1.69 1.38 -11.56
N ALA A 221 1.91 0.89 -10.35
CA ALA A 221 1.81 -0.54 -10.06
C ALA A 221 0.39 -1.06 -10.32
N ALA A 222 0.30 -2.27 -10.89
CA ALA A 222 -0.97 -2.90 -11.29
C ALA A 222 -1.87 -3.32 -10.10
N ASP A 223 -1.35 -3.24 -8.88
CA ASP A 223 -1.87 -3.87 -7.67
C ASP A 223 -2.16 -2.89 -6.53
N HIS A 224 -2.22 -1.58 -6.83
CA HIS A 224 -2.56 -0.54 -5.85
C HIS A 224 -4.02 -0.13 -5.90
N MET A 225 -4.62 0.02 -4.73
CA MET A 225 -5.93 0.62 -4.55
C MET A 225 -5.80 2.13 -4.38
N ILE A 226 -6.60 2.89 -5.13
CA ILE A 226 -6.65 4.36 -5.02
C ILE A 226 -8.10 4.83 -5.00
N SER A 227 -8.42 5.71 -4.07
CA SER A 227 -9.72 6.39 -3.96
C SER A 227 -9.56 7.91 -4.03
N GLY A 228 -10.58 8.61 -4.53
CA GLY A 228 -10.49 10.06 -4.80
C GLY A 228 -9.86 10.36 -6.16
N ALA A 229 -10.59 10.00 -7.23
CA ALA A 229 -10.12 10.10 -8.61
C ALA A 229 -9.61 11.49 -8.99
N ASP A 230 -10.31 12.56 -8.62
CA ASP A 230 -9.91 13.94 -8.96
C ASP A 230 -8.57 14.34 -8.34
N ALA A 231 -8.34 13.96 -7.07
CA ALA A 231 -7.08 14.22 -6.39
C ALA A 231 -5.92 13.40 -6.99
N PHE A 232 -6.19 12.16 -7.41
CA PHE A 232 -5.21 11.34 -8.15
C PHE A 232 -4.86 11.98 -9.50
N MET A 233 -5.86 12.32 -10.31
CA MET A 233 -5.67 12.94 -11.62
C MET A 233 -4.90 14.26 -11.49
N GLY A 234 -5.29 15.13 -10.56
CA GLY A 234 -4.59 16.39 -10.30
C GLY A 234 -3.12 16.18 -9.93
N ALA A 235 -2.82 15.19 -9.07
CA ALA A 235 -1.44 14.87 -8.70
C ALA A 235 -0.61 14.33 -9.87
N VAL A 236 -1.19 13.48 -10.72
CA VAL A 236 -0.51 12.96 -11.92
C VAL A 236 -0.28 14.07 -12.94
N THR A 237 -1.28 14.92 -13.22
CA THR A 237 -1.13 16.05 -14.14
C THR A 237 -0.04 17.02 -13.68
N GLU A 238 0.01 17.34 -12.38
CA GLU A 238 1.10 18.17 -11.84
C GLU A 238 2.46 17.47 -11.95
N ALA A 239 2.52 16.16 -11.68
CA ALA A 239 3.75 15.38 -11.82
C ALA A 239 4.25 15.33 -13.26
N VAL A 240 3.35 15.19 -14.25
CA VAL A 240 3.69 15.25 -15.68
C VAL A 240 4.27 16.63 -16.04
N ALA A 241 3.66 17.71 -15.56
CA ALA A 241 4.16 19.06 -15.79
C ALA A 241 5.55 19.27 -15.15
N ALA A 242 5.78 18.75 -13.94
CA ALA A 242 7.09 18.78 -13.28
C ALA A 242 8.15 17.94 -14.03
N ALA A 243 7.79 16.76 -14.52
CA ALA A 243 8.67 15.88 -15.29
C ALA A 243 9.13 16.52 -16.61
N ARG A 244 8.34 17.43 -17.19
CA ARG A 244 8.74 18.20 -18.38
C ARG A 244 9.94 19.12 -18.13
N HIS A 245 10.24 19.43 -16.87
CA HIS A 245 11.45 20.15 -16.43
C HIS A 245 12.59 19.20 -16.02
N ASP A 246 12.60 17.97 -16.55
CA ASP A 246 13.67 16.97 -16.39
C ASP A 246 13.85 16.45 -14.96
N TYR A 247 12.82 16.58 -14.11
CA TYR A 247 12.78 15.95 -12.80
C TYR A 247 12.27 14.51 -12.89
N LEU A 248 12.85 13.61 -12.07
CA LEU A 248 12.19 12.37 -11.68
C LEU A 248 11.18 12.69 -10.58
N VAL A 249 9.89 12.59 -10.87
CA VAL A 249 8.83 13.02 -9.96
C VAL A 249 8.17 11.80 -9.31
N THR A 250 8.01 11.80 -8.00
CA THR A 250 7.22 10.79 -7.28
C THR A 250 5.95 11.38 -6.66
N ILE A 251 4.91 10.57 -6.51
CA ILE A 251 3.66 11.00 -5.87
C ILE A 251 3.70 10.56 -4.39
N GLY A 252 3.79 11.54 -3.49
CA GLY A 252 4.02 11.31 -2.07
C GLY A 252 2.72 11.20 -1.28
N ILE A 253 2.43 10.03 -0.70
CA ILE A 253 1.20 9.77 0.07
C ILE A 253 1.36 10.24 1.52
N ALA A 254 0.30 10.85 2.07
CA ALA A 254 0.26 11.22 3.48
C ALA A 254 0.32 9.97 4.39
N PRO A 255 1.35 9.83 5.26
CA PRO A 255 1.44 8.68 6.15
C PRO A 255 0.33 8.68 7.21
N SER A 256 -0.38 7.57 7.35
CA SER A 256 -1.38 7.38 8.41
C SER A 256 -0.83 6.69 9.65
N HIS A 257 0.29 5.96 9.53
CA HIS A 257 0.94 5.21 10.61
C HIS A 257 2.42 4.93 10.29
N PRO A 258 3.29 4.63 11.27
CA PRO A 258 4.73 4.44 11.03
C PRO A 258 5.06 3.08 10.39
N SER A 259 4.71 2.92 9.11
CA SER A 259 5.02 1.71 8.34
C SER A 259 6.53 1.57 8.14
N THR A 260 7.06 0.37 8.37
CA THR A 260 8.43 -0.03 7.99
C THR A 260 8.47 -0.72 6.62
N GLY A 261 7.30 -0.96 6.02
CA GLY A 261 7.15 -1.63 4.73
C GLY A 261 7.28 -0.69 3.53
N PHE A 262 7.19 0.62 3.74
CA PHE A 262 7.19 1.63 2.68
C PHE A 262 8.47 2.46 2.66
N GLY A 263 8.81 3.00 1.48
CA GLY A 263 9.77 4.08 1.35
C GLY A 263 9.21 5.40 1.84
N TYR A 264 10.08 6.32 2.22
CA TYR A 264 9.74 7.66 2.66
C TYR A 264 10.53 8.71 1.89
N VAL A 265 9.85 9.78 1.50
CA VAL A 265 10.47 10.96 0.89
C VAL A 265 10.32 12.17 1.81
N ARG A 266 11.43 12.86 2.05
CA ARG A 266 11.45 14.09 2.84
C ARG A 266 11.14 15.30 1.96
N LEU A 267 10.05 15.98 2.28
CA LEU A 267 9.63 17.21 1.63
C LEU A 267 10.68 18.30 1.82
N GLY A 268 11.26 18.76 0.73
CA GLY A 268 12.16 19.91 0.68
C GLY A 268 11.43 21.20 0.34
N ARG A 269 12.20 22.14 -0.23
CA ARG A 269 11.66 23.41 -0.73
C ARG A 269 10.70 23.17 -1.90
N GLN A 270 9.75 24.08 -2.05
CA GLN A 270 8.89 24.12 -3.22
C GLN A 270 9.71 24.40 -4.48
N LEU A 271 9.32 23.79 -5.60
CA LEU A 271 10.01 23.92 -6.87
C LEU A 271 9.80 25.31 -7.50
N ASN A 272 8.69 25.99 -7.15
CA ASN A 272 8.35 27.37 -7.54
C ASN A 272 8.36 27.59 -9.07
N LEU A 273 7.83 26.64 -9.83
CA LEU A 273 7.64 26.78 -11.28
C LEU A 273 6.16 27.04 -11.61
N PRO A 274 5.86 27.75 -12.72
CA PRO A 274 4.48 27.99 -13.15
C PRO A 274 3.70 26.69 -13.32
N GLY A 275 2.48 26.65 -12.81
CA GLY A 275 1.59 25.48 -12.90
C GLY A 275 1.92 24.34 -11.93
N LEU A 276 2.91 24.49 -11.04
CA LEU A 276 3.33 23.49 -10.05
C LEU A 276 3.12 23.98 -8.60
N PRO A 277 1.86 24.14 -8.15
CA PRO A 277 1.55 24.74 -6.85
C PRO A 277 1.96 23.87 -5.65
N ASN A 278 2.13 22.56 -5.81
CA ASN A 278 2.39 21.63 -4.71
C ASN A 278 3.77 20.96 -4.78
N THR A 279 4.38 20.93 -5.96
CA THR A 279 5.62 20.20 -6.25
C THR A 279 6.79 20.70 -5.40
N ARG A 280 7.49 19.77 -4.75
CA ARG A 280 8.64 20.01 -3.88
C ARG A 280 9.84 19.19 -4.28
N ILE A 281 11.04 19.71 -4.07
CA ILE A 281 12.27 18.91 -4.15
C ILE A 281 12.26 17.84 -3.07
N VAL A 282 12.68 16.63 -3.40
CA VAL A 282 12.94 15.58 -2.41
C VAL A 282 14.34 15.78 -1.84
N SER A 283 14.40 16.11 -0.55
CA SER A 283 15.68 16.37 0.14
C SER A 283 16.35 15.11 0.67
N GLN A 284 15.59 14.03 0.82
CA GLN A 284 16.06 12.71 1.21
C GLN A 284 15.04 11.68 0.75
N PHE A 285 15.52 10.57 0.22
CA PHE A 285 14.72 9.39 -0.08
C PHE A 285 15.25 8.25 0.80
N LYS A 286 14.38 7.49 1.44
CA LYS A 286 14.80 6.34 2.23
C LYS A 286 13.82 5.18 2.08
N GLU A 287 14.29 4.07 1.53
CA GLU A 287 13.50 2.84 1.44
C GLU A 287 13.48 2.11 2.79
N LYS A 288 12.27 1.71 3.23
CA LYS A 288 12.00 0.80 4.36
C LYS A 288 12.83 1.10 5.64
N PRO A 289 12.61 2.25 6.29
CA PRO A 289 13.30 2.59 7.54
C PRO A 289 12.90 1.64 8.68
N ASP A 290 13.71 1.60 9.74
CA ASP A 290 13.33 0.93 10.99
C ASP A 290 12.15 1.63 11.68
N ALA A 291 11.49 0.94 12.62
CA ALA A 291 10.28 1.42 13.27
C ALA A 291 10.47 2.74 14.03
N ARG A 292 11.63 2.95 14.67
CA ARG A 292 11.92 4.20 15.40
C ARG A 292 12.07 5.36 14.42
N THR A 293 12.76 5.12 13.32
CA THR A 293 12.94 6.10 12.23
C THR A 293 11.60 6.43 11.57
N ALA A 294 10.76 5.44 11.27
CA ALA A 294 9.42 5.65 10.70
C ALA A 294 8.52 6.50 11.64
N ALA A 295 8.53 6.22 12.94
CA ALA A 295 7.81 7.01 13.93
C ALA A 295 8.29 8.48 13.99
N ALA A 296 9.61 8.69 13.92
CA ALA A 296 10.19 10.04 13.87
C ALA A 296 9.81 10.80 12.60
N TYR A 297 9.78 10.13 11.44
CA TYR A 297 9.37 10.72 10.16
C TYR A 297 7.95 11.27 10.20
N ILE A 298 7.01 10.50 10.72
CA ILE A 298 5.59 10.91 10.80
C ILE A 298 5.41 12.04 11.80
N SER A 299 6.04 11.93 12.97
CA SER A 299 6.00 12.99 14.00
C SER A 299 6.49 14.33 13.48
N SER A 300 7.44 14.34 12.53
CA SER A 300 7.95 15.58 11.94
C SER A 300 6.98 16.28 10.97
N GLY A 301 5.99 15.56 10.41
CA GLY A 301 5.10 16.06 9.35
C GLY A 301 5.75 16.30 7.97
N ASN A 302 7.07 16.19 7.89
CA ASN A 302 7.87 16.54 6.70
C ASN A 302 8.12 15.37 5.75
N TYR A 303 7.55 14.20 6.00
CA TYR A 303 7.72 13.04 5.15
C TYR A 303 6.41 12.60 4.50
N ARG A 304 6.53 11.98 3.34
CA ARG A 304 5.47 11.26 2.64
C ARG A 304 5.92 9.84 2.36
N TRP A 305 4.98 8.90 2.30
CA TRP A 305 5.28 7.57 1.78
C TRP A 305 5.56 7.65 0.28
N ASN A 306 6.56 6.90 -0.15
CA ASN A 306 6.76 6.56 -1.55
C ASN A 306 5.82 5.41 -1.90
N ALA A 307 4.88 5.67 -2.80
CA ALA A 307 3.94 4.67 -3.29
C ALA A 307 4.42 3.99 -4.59
N GLY A 308 5.72 4.05 -4.91
CA GLY A 308 6.29 3.43 -6.11
C GLY A 308 5.78 4.02 -7.43
N MET A 309 5.15 5.21 -7.38
CA MET A 309 4.70 5.95 -8.55
C MET A 309 5.79 6.94 -8.97
N PHE A 310 6.22 6.84 -10.23
CA PHE A 310 7.27 7.69 -10.80
C PHE A 310 6.84 8.28 -12.13
N VAL A 311 7.01 9.58 -12.31
CA VAL A 311 6.71 10.31 -13.55
C VAL A 311 7.96 11.04 -14.01
N VAL A 312 8.42 10.78 -15.24
CA VAL A 312 9.70 11.25 -15.77
C VAL A 312 9.71 11.17 -17.29
N LYS A 313 10.49 12.01 -17.97
CA LYS A 313 10.74 11.80 -19.41
C LYS A 313 11.49 10.48 -19.64
N ALA A 314 11.13 9.76 -20.69
CA ALA A 314 11.78 8.48 -21.03
C ALA A 314 13.29 8.64 -21.25
N SER A 315 13.69 9.68 -21.99
CA SER A 315 15.09 10.04 -22.22
C SER A 315 15.84 10.38 -20.93
N VAL A 316 15.21 11.12 -20.00
CA VAL A 316 15.81 11.45 -18.70
C VAL A 316 15.98 10.22 -17.83
N LEU A 317 15.00 9.30 -17.81
CA LEU A 317 15.13 8.06 -17.06
C LEU A 317 16.26 7.18 -17.60
N MET A 318 16.40 7.08 -18.92
CA MET A 318 17.52 6.35 -19.54
C MET A 318 18.87 7.00 -19.20
N ALA A 319 18.96 8.34 -19.20
CA ALA A 319 20.18 9.04 -18.77
C ALA A 319 20.51 8.79 -17.29
N LEU A 320 19.50 8.76 -16.41
CA LEU A 320 19.70 8.44 -15.00
C LEU A 320 20.15 6.98 -14.80
N TYR A 321 19.62 6.04 -15.57
CA TYR A 321 20.12 4.66 -15.56
C TYR A 321 21.55 4.58 -16.09
N ALA A 322 21.90 5.29 -17.16
CA ALA A 322 23.27 5.31 -17.68
C ALA A 322 24.28 5.83 -16.63
N GLU A 323 23.87 6.77 -15.78
CA GLU A 323 24.70 7.30 -14.71
C GLU A 323 24.81 6.36 -13.51
N TYR A 324 23.70 5.80 -13.03
CA TYR A 324 23.64 5.08 -11.76
C TYR A 324 23.64 3.55 -11.87
N CYS A 325 23.26 3.01 -13.04
CA CYS A 325 23.17 1.59 -13.32
C CYS A 325 23.49 1.30 -14.80
N PRO A 326 24.72 1.60 -15.27
CA PRO A 326 25.08 1.58 -16.70
C PRO A 326 24.86 0.22 -17.36
N GLU A 327 25.12 -0.89 -16.65
CA GLU A 327 24.88 -2.24 -17.16
C GLU A 327 23.41 -2.48 -17.50
N LEU A 328 22.49 -1.91 -16.70
CA LEU A 328 21.05 -1.98 -16.96
C LEU A 328 20.68 -1.13 -18.17
N ALA A 329 21.18 0.11 -18.25
CA ALA A 329 20.92 1.01 -19.37
C ALA A 329 21.36 0.40 -20.71
N GLU A 330 22.61 -0.06 -20.80
CA GLU A 330 23.18 -0.62 -22.02
C GLU A 330 22.40 -1.85 -22.50
N GLY A 331 22.05 -2.75 -21.58
CA GLY A 331 21.29 -3.94 -21.92
C GLY A 331 19.87 -3.62 -22.41
N LEU A 332 19.19 -2.68 -21.74
CA LEU A 332 17.84 -2.25 -22.14
C LEU A 332 17.84 -1.51 -23.49
N GLU A 333 18.84 -0.68 -23.77
CA GLU A 333 18.98 0.01 -25.06
C GLU A 333 19.16 -0.99 -26.21
N LYS A 334 20.02 -1.99 -26.05
CA LYS A 334 20.22 -3.07 -27.04
C LYS A 334 18.95 -3.86 -27.30
N ILE A 335 18.19 -4.17 -26.25
CA ILE A 335 16.88 -4.84 -26.39
C ILE A 335 15.89 -3.92 -27.13
N ALA A 336 15.84 -2.63 -26.77
CA ALA A 336 14.93 -1.66 -27.37
C ALA A 336 15.25 -1.37 -28.85
N GLU A 337 16.52 -1.48 -29.26
CA GLU A 337 16.97 -1.25 -30.64
C GLU A 337 16.24 -2.16 -31.65
N VAL A 338 16.06 -3.42 -31.27
CA VAL A 338 15.44 -4.46 -32.11
C VAL A 338 13.98 -4.73 -31.73
N TRP A 339 13.36 -3.91 -30.89
CA TRP A 339 12.07 -4.20 -30.27
C TRP A 339 10.92 -4.44 -31.26
N GLU A 340 10.93 -3.74 -32.40
CA GLU A 340 9.88 -3.85 -33.42
C GLU A 340 10.03 -5.10 -34.31
N ASP A 341 11.22 -5.74 -34.31
CA ASP A 341 11.44 -7.02 -34.99
C ASP A 341 11.27 -8.16 -33.98
N GLN A 342 10.21 -8.95 -34.13
CA GLN A 342 9.90 -9.99 -33.15
C GLN A 342 11.00 -11.06 -33.02
N THR A 343 11.60 -11.50 -34.11
CA THR A 343 12.63 -12.55 -34.08
C THR A 343 13.91 -12.03 -33.43
N LEU A 344 14.33 -10.81 -33.77
CA LEU A 344 15.50 -10.20 -33.16
C LEU A 344 15.26 -9.85 -31.68
N ARG A 345 14.06 -9.36 -31.33
CA ARG A 345 13.65 -9.07 -29.96
C ARG A 345 13.72 -10.31 -29.07
N GLU A 346 13.15 -11.43 -29.51
CA GLU A 346 13.16 -12.69 -28.75
C GLU A 346 14.60 -13.17 -28.50
N LYS A 347 15.47 -13.07 -29.51
CA LYS A 347 16.89 -13.40 -29.38
C LYS A 347 17.61 -12.47 -28.40
N ALA A 348 17.43 -11.15 -28.53
CA ALA A 348 18.06 -10.16 -27.66
C ALA A 348 17.60 -10.31 -26.21
N LEU A 349 16.30 -10.52 -25.97
CA LEU A 349 15.76 -10.79 -24.63
C LEU A 349 16.37 -12.06 -24.03
N ALA A 350 16.46 -13.15 -24.79
CA ALA A 350 17.03 -14.41 -24.29
C ALA A 350 18.51 -14.29 -23.91
N GLU A 351 19.28 -13.48 -24.65
CA GLU A 351 20.71 -13.28 -24.41
C GLU A 351 21.00 -12.26 -23.30
N ILE A 352 20.32 -11.12 -23.33
CA ILE A 352 20.65 -9.94 -22.50
C ILE A 352 19.86 -9.92 -21.19
N TRP A 353 18.57 -10.27 -21.22
CA TRP A 353 17.72 -10.15 -20.02
C TRP A 353 18.28 -10.92 -18.79
N PRO A 354 18.80 -12.15 -18.94
CA PRO A 354 19.38 -12.88 -17.80
C PRO A 354 20.56 -12.15 -17.14
N THR A 355 21.32 -11.35 -17.89
CA THR A 355 22.51 -10.64 -17.38
C THR A 355 22.16 -9.34 -16.66
N LEU A 356 20.95 -8.80 -16.86
CA LEU A 356 20.55 -7.54 -16.22
C LEU A 356 20.54 -7.64 -14.69
N PRO A 357 20.94 -6.58 -13.97
CA PRO A 357 20.87 -6.56 -12.51
C PRO A 357 19.42 -6.67 -12.04
N LYS A 358 19.20 -7.41 -10.94
CA LYS A 358 17.90 -7.51 -10.28
C LYS A 358 17.81 -6.46 -9.17
N ILE A 359 17.19 -5.31 -9.46
CA ILE A 359 17.18 -4.15 -8.56
C ILE A 359 15.90 -3.32 -8.73
N ALA A 360 15.41 -2.73 -7.64
CA ALA A 360 14.27 -1.81 -7.68
C ALA A 360 14.71 -0.40 -8.15
N ILE A 361 13.83 0.31 -8.87
CA ILE A 361 14.08 1.68 -9.34
C ILE A 361 14.40 2.65 -8.20
N ASP A 362 13.81 2.43 -7.02
CA ASP A 362 14.02 3.20 -5.81
C ASP A 362 15.51 3.25 -5.45
N ASN A 363 16.15 2.09 -5.43
CA ASN A 363 17.57 1.94 -5.10
C ASN A 363 18.47 2.28 -6.29
N ALA A 364 18.06 1.90 -7.51
CA ALA A 364 18.87 2.08 -8.71
C ALA A 364 18.98 3.55 -9.13
N VAL A 365 17.92 4.34 -8.94
CA VAL A 365 17.83 5.71 -9.46
C VAL A 365 17.28 6.70 -8.44
N ALA A 366 16.13 6.44 -7.81
CA ALA A 366 15.44 7.49 -7.06
C ALA A 366 16.24 7.97 -5.83
N GLU A 367 16.81 7.05 -5.05
CA GLU A 367 17.64 7.39 -3.88
C GLU A 367 18.91 8.19 -4.26
N PRO A 368 19.77 7.73 -5.20
CA PRO A 368 20.95 8.51 -5.59
C PRO A 368 20.60 9.82 -6.32
N ALA A 369 19.55 9.84 -7.16
CA ALA A 369 19.10 11.06 -7.84
C ALA A 369 18.55 12.12 -6.87
N ALA A 370 17.94 11.71 -5.75
CA ALA A 370 17.45 12.63 -4.73
C ALA A 370 18.61 13.37 -4.06
N LEU A 371 19.75 12.69 -3.82
CA LEU A 371 20.95 13.31 -3.23
C LEU A 371 21.56 14.39 -4.12
N THR A 372 21.30 14.35 -5.43
CA THR A 372 21.76 15.35 -6.41
C THR A 372 20.69 16.38 -6.77
N GLY A 373 19.55 16.38 -6.06
CA GLY A 373 18.48 17.36 -6.27
C GLY A 373 17.67 17.19 -7.55
N ARG A 374 17.73 16.01 -8.19
CA ARG A 374 17.02 15.68 -9.44
C ARG A 374 15.66 15.01 -9.23
N VAL A 375 15.28 14.78 -7.97
CA VAL A 375 13.99 14.19 -7.61
C VAL A 375 13.07 15.25 -7.03
N ALA A 376 11.83 15.27 -7.54
CA ALA A 376 10.75 16.07 -7.00
C ALA A 376 9.61 15.16 -6.52
N THR A 377 8.71 15.70 -5.71
CA THR A 377 7.51 15.00 -5.28
C THR A 377 6.30 15.92 -5.31
N VAL A 378 5.16 15.38 -5.73
CA VAL A 378 3.84 15.98 -5.57
C VAL A 378 3.20 15.36 -4.33
N PRO A 379 3.03 16.10 -3.22
CA PRO A 379 2.30 15.61 -2.06
C PRO A 379 0.82 15.41 -2.43
N ALA A 380 0.31 14.21 -2.21
CA ALA A 380 -1.06 13.84 -2.58
C ALA A 380 -1.95 13.57 -1.36
N THR A 381 -3.26 13.76 -1.56
CA THR A 381 -4.30 13.59 -0.52
C THR A 381 -5.36 12.54 -0.89
N PHE A 382 -5.18 11.81 -1.99
CA PHE A 382 -6.05 10.69 -2.35
C PHE A 382 -5.80 9.50 -1.43
N GLY A 383 -6.81 8.62 -1.28
CA GLY A 383 -6.64 7.38 -0.53
C GLY A 383 -5.79 6.40 -1.32
N TRP A 384 -4.85 5.71 -0.67
CA TRP A 384 -3.94 4.76 -1.29
C TRP A 384 -3.66 3.59 -0.35
N ASP A 385 -3.61 2.38 -0.90
CA ASP A 385 -3.20 1.15 -0.20
C ASP A 385 -2.50 0.20 -1.20
N ASP A 386 -1.44 -0.48 -0.77
CA ASP A 386 -0.68 -1.42 -1.60
C ASP A 386 -1.25 -2.85 -1.59
N VAL A 387 -2.34 -3.08 -0.84
CA VAL A 387 -2.98 -4.38 -0.60
C VAL A 387 -1.93 -5.43 -0.27
N GLY A 388 -1.16 -5.16 0.78
CA GLY A 388 0.01 -5.96 1.13
C GLY A 388 -0.29 -7.33 1.72
N ASP A 389 -1.42 -7.50 2.42
CA ASP A 389 -1.87 -8.76 3.03
C ASP A 389 -3.38 -8.75 3.37
N PHE A 390 -3.88 -9.80 4.04
CA PHE A 390 -5.28 -9.90 4.45
C PHE A 390 -5.71 -8.89 5.53
N ALA A 391 -4.78 -8.33 6.31
CA ALA A 391 -5.11 -7.29 7.28
C ALA A 391 -5.41 -5.98 6.57
N SER A 392 -4.56 -5.58 5.60
CA SER A 392 -4.83 -4.42 4.74
C SER A 392 -6.10 -4.60 3.92
N LEU A 393 -6.29 -5.78 3.32
CA LEU A 393 -7.49 -6.10 2.54
C LEU A 393 -8.77 -6.00 3.37
N SER A 394 -8.75 -6.47 4.62
CA SER A 394 -9.90 -6.36 5.54
C SER A 394 -10.31 -4.89 5.77
N ASP A 395 -9.34 -3.98 5.90
CA ASP A 395 -9.63 -2.56 6.13
C ASP A 395 -10.24 -1.86 4.90
N LEU A 396 -10.08 -2.43 3.71
CA LEU A 396 -10.64 -1.92 2.46
C LEU A 396 -12.08 -2.40 2.20
N LEU A 397 -12.50 -3.47 2.86
CA LEU A 397 -13.83 -4.04 2.66
C LEU A 397 -14.88 -3.33 3.54
N PRO A 398 -16.07 -3.03 2.98
CA PRO A 398 -17.14 -2.45 3.76
C PRO A 398 -17.71 -3.47 4.74
N ALA A 399 -17.80 -3.12 6.03
CA ALA A 399 -18.80 -3.67 6.94
C ALA A 399 -18.93 -2.80 8.20
N GLU A 400 -19.93 -3.09 9.03
CA GLU A 400 -20.14 -2.39 10.29
C GLU A 400 -18.94 -2.55 11.25
N PRO A 401 -18.75 -1.61 12.20
CA PRO A 401 -17.73 -1.75 13.23
C PRO A 401 -17.84 -3.12 13.94
N HIS A 402 -16.69 -3.75 14.16
CA HIS A 402 -16.58 -5.07 14.81
C HIS A 402 -17.23 -6.25 14.08
N GLN A 403 -17.81 -6.06 12.89
CA GLN A 403 -18.28 -7.19 12.08
C GLN A 403 -17.17 -7.77 11.20
N THR A 404 -17.21 -9.09 11.02
CA THR A 404 -16.37 -9.81 10.07
C THR A 404 -16.59 -9.31 8.66
N ARG A 405 -15.49 -9.01 7.97
CA ARG A 405 -15.50 -8.61 6.57
C ARG A 405 -15.64 -9.85 5.70
N ILE A 406 -16.38 -9.75 4.60
CA ILE A 406 -16.58 -10.88 3.68
C ILE A 406 -16.12 -10.48 2.29
N LEU A 407 -15.23 -11.28 1.70
CA LEU A 407 -14.86 -11.17 0.28
C LEU A 407 -15.48 -12.36 -0.47
N GLY A 408 -16.63 -12.16 -1.09
CA GLY A 408 -17.38 -13.19 -1.81
C GLY A 408 -18.85 -13.21 -1.42
N ASP A 409 -19.49 -14.38 -1.52
CA ASP A 409 -20.90 -14.55 -1.17
C ASP A 409 -21.11 -14.55 0.36
N GLY A 410 -21.72 -13.49 0.87
CA GLY A 410 -22.05 -13.34 2.29
C GLY A 410 -23.06 -14.37 2.81
N ASN A 411 -23.88 -14.98 1.95
CA ASN A 411 -24.83 -16.01 2.37
C ASN A 411 -24.15 -17.32 2.80
N LEU A 412 -22.86 -17.46 2.48
CA LEU A 412 -22.03 -18.59 2.86
C LEU A 412 -21.25 -18.35 4.16
N VAL A 413 -21.55 -17.28 4.91
CA VAL A 413 -20.84 -16.97 6.15
C VAL A 413 -21.83 -16.78 7.30
N ILE A 414 -21.62 -17.54 8.37
CA ILE A 414 -22.37 -17.42 9.63
C ILE A 414 -21.38 -17.07 10.74
N THR A 415 -21.62 -15.98 11.45
CA THR A 415 -20.79 -15.55 12.58
C THR A 415 -21.65 -15.38 13.82
N GLU A 416 -21.19 -15.92 14.95
CA GLU A 416 -21.83 -15.77 16.25
C GLU A 416 -20.75 -15.47 17.30
N GLN A 417 -20.89 -14.39 18.07
CA GLN A 417 -19.89 -13.95 19.05
C GLN A 417 -18.47 -13.83 18.44
N VAL A 418 -18.37 -13.15 17.30
CA VAL A 418 -17.10 -12.88 16.60
C VAL A 418 -16.96 -11.37 16.39
N ALA A 419 -15.77 -10.85 16.69
CA ALA A 419 -15.38 -9.48 16.42
C ALA A 419 -14.31 -9.41 15.33
N GLY A 420 -14.61 -8.70 14.25
CA GLY A 420 -13.65 -8.40 13.17
C GLY A 420 -13.27 -9.61 12.32
N GLY A 421 -12.06 -9.55 11.73
CA GLY A 421 -11.57 -10.57 10.79
C GLY A 421 -12.08 -10.43 9.34
N ILE A 422 -11.66 -11.36 8.51
CA ILE A 422 -12.04 -11.49 7.10
C ILE A 422 -12.30 -12.95 6.74
N VAL A 423 -13.41 -13.21 6.05
CA VAL A 423 -13.79 -14.53 5.54
C VAL A 423 -13.93 -14.47 4.02
N VAL A 424 -13.33 -15.45 3.35
CA VAL A 424 -13.32 -15.57 1.89
C VAL A 424 -13.84 -16.97 1.51
N PRO A 425 -15.15 -17.15 1.27
CA PRO A 425 -15.76 -18.44 0.94
C PRO A 425 -15.62 -18.77 -0.56
N ALA A 426 -14.41 -18.65 -1.12
CA ALA A 426 -14.17 -18.78 -2.57
C ALA A 426 -14.43 -20.19 -3.12
N SER A 427 -14.46 -21.22 -2.26
CA SER A 427 -14.80 -22.59 -2.65
C SER A 427 -16.31 -22.83 -2.85
N GLY A 428 -17.16 -21.90 -2.39
CA GLY A 428 -18.60 -22.08 -2.33
C GLY A 428 -19.12 -22.85 -1.11
N ARG A 429 -18.26 -23.20 -0.14
CA ARG A 429 -18.68 -23.84 1.12
C ARG A 429 -19.20 -22.83 2.15
N LEU A 430 -20.19 -23.24 2.95
CA LEU A 430 -20.66 -22.51 4.12
C LEU A 430 -19.58 -22.52 5.21
N ILE A 431 -19.22 -21.35 5.72
CA ILE A 431 -18.23 -21.13 6.79
C ILE A 431 -18.95 -20.60 8.02
N ALA A 432 -18.83 -21.30 9.15
CA ALA A 432 -19.38 -20.90 10.43
C ALA A 432 -18.26 -20.58 11.44
N CYS A 433 -18.30 -19.38 12.03
CA CYS A 433 -17.35 -18.92 13.05
C CYS A 433 -18.10 -18.61 14.36
N LEU A 434 -17.68 -19.25 15.45
CA LEU A 434 -18.29 -19.09 16.78
C LEU A 434 -17.20 -18.80 17.82
N GLY A 435 -17.28 -17.64 18.49
CA GLY A 435 -16.40 -17.30 19.61
C GLY A 435 -14.92 -17.08 19.27
N VAL A 436 -14.62 -16.80 17.99
CA VAL A 436 -13.24 -16.67 17.48
C VAL A 436 -13.02 -15.34 16.77
N ASP A 437 -12.40 -14.40 17.48
CA ASP A 437 -12.21 -13.04 17.00
C ASP A 437 -11.05 -12.91 16.01
N ASP A 438 -11.17 -11.92 15.13
CA ASP A 438 -10.10 -11.40 14.27
C ASP A 438 -9.41 -12.45 13.37
N LEU A 439 -10.17 -13.49 12.99
CA LEU A 439 -9.70 -14.53 12.09
C LEU A 439 -9.68 -14.07 10.63
N VAL A 440 -8.67 -14.54 9.93
CA VAL A 440 -8.58 -14.55 8.47
C VAL A 440 -8.86 -15.99 8.04
N VAL A 441 -10.02 -16.23 7.42
CA VAL A 441 -10.41 -17.55 6.89
C VAL A 441 -10.53 -17.43 5.37
N VAL A 442 -9.70 -18.18 4.65
CA VAL A 442 -9.65 -18.13 3.18
C VAL A 442 -9.78 -19.54 2.65
N ASP A 443 -10.97 -19.86 2.15
CA ASP A 443 -11.31 -21.19 1.67
C ASP A 443 -11.38 -21.19 0.14
N THR A 444 -10.39 -21.78 -0.52
CA THR A 444 -10.41 -22.07 -1.96
C THR A 444 -10.73 -23.55 -2.19
N ASN A 445 -10.93 -23.94 -3.45
CA ASN A 445 -11.30 -25.31 -3.80
C ASN A 445 -10.28 -26.38 -3.34
N ASP A 446 -9.02 -25.98 -3.23
CA ASP A 446 -7.85 -26.83 -3.08
C ASP A 446 -6.97 -26.47 -1.87
N ALA A 447 -7.27 -25.38 -1.16
CA ALA A 447 -6.53 -24.94 0.01
C ALA A 447 -7.43 -24.16 0.99
N LEU A 448 -7.16 -24.31 2.28
CA LEU A 448 -7.77 -23.53 3.35
C LEU A 448 -6.65 -22.87 4.17
N LEU A 449 -6.68 -21.54 4.25
CA LEU A 449 -5.85 -20.77 5.17
C LEU A 449 -6.70 -20.27 6.32
N ILE A 450 -6.23 -20.51 7.54
CA ILE A 450 -6.75 -19.90 8.77
C ILE A 450 -5.59 -19.24 9.49
N THR A 451 -5.70 -17.94 9.75
CA THR A 451 -4.75 -17.17 10.56
C THR A 451 -5.49 -16.04 11.29
N THR A 452 -4.78 -15.16 11.97
CA THR A 452 -5.34 -13.90 12.51
C THR A 452 -4.87 -12.73 11.68
N ARG A 453 -5.59 -11.60 11.71
CA ARG A 453 -5.15 -10.39 11.00
C ARG A 453 -3.74 -9.97 11.43
N ALA A 454 -3.43 -10.02 12.72
CA ALA A 454 -2.12 -9.70 13.29
C ALA A 454 -0.94 -10.52 12.69
N ARG A 455 -1.21 -11.72 12.15
CA ARG A 455 -0.18 -12.61 11.57
C ARG A 455 -0.24 -12.69 10.04
N SER A 456 -1.02 -11.84 9.37
CA SER A 456 -1.21 -11.87 7.91
C SER A 456 0.10 -11.74 7.13
N GLN A 457 1.04 -10.90 7.58
CA GLN A 457 2.38 -10.78 6.99
C GLN A 457 3.20 -12.09 7.01
N GLU A 458 2.88 -13.03 7.91
CA GLU A 458 3.57 -14.31 8.05
C GLU A 458 3.10 -15.36 7.04
N VAL A 459 2.03 -15.12 6.26
CA VAL A 459 1.54 -16.05 5.23
C VAL A 459 2.64 -16.44 4.23
N LYS A 460 3.58 -15.53 3.93
CA LYS A 460 4.77 -15.84 3.12
C LYS A 460 5.60 -17.02 3.65
N LYS A 461 5.62 -17.25 4.97
CA LYS A 461 6.29 -18.40 5.58
C LYS A 461 5.54 -19.69 5.30
N ILE A 462 4.21 -19.64 5.24
CA ILE A 462 3.36 -20.78 4.85
C ILE A 462 3.63 -21.13 3.39
N VAL A 463 3.61 -20.16 2.48
CA VAL A 463 3.95 -20.38 1.05
C VAL A 463 5.31 -21.04 0.88
N LYS A 464 6.34 -20.58 1.63
CA LYS A 464 7.65 -21.23 1.64
C LYS A 464 7.57 -22.70 2.07
N LYS A 465 6.87 -23.00 3.17
CA LYS A 465 6.67 -24.38 3.64
C LYS A 465 5.87 -25.24 2.65
N THR A 466 4.87 -24.68 1.99
CA THR A 466 4.09 -25.33 0.93
C THR A 466 5.01 -25.75 -0.22
N LYS A 467 5.94 -24.88 -0.61
CA LYS A 467 6.97 -25.17 -1.62
C LYS A 467 7.93 -26.28 -1.20
N GLU A 468 8.44 -26.21 0.03
CA GLU A 468 9.34 -27.22 0.60
C GLU A 468 8.65 -28.58 0.76
N GLY A 469 7.36 -28.59 1.06
CA GLY A 469 6.53 -29.79 1.15
C GLY A 469 6.14 -30.42 -0.19
N GLY A 470 6.55 -29.84 -1.32
CA GLY A 470 6.30 -30.39 -2.66
C GLY A 470 4.97 -29.99 -3.30
N TRP A 471 4.19 -29.12 -2.67
CA TRP A 471 2.88 -28.67 -3.17
C TRP A 471 2.99 -27.56 -4.21
N LYS A 472 3.78 -27.78 -5.26
CA LYS A 472 4.11 -26.76 -6.27
C LYS A 472 2.90 -26.22 -7.04
N THR A 473 1.88 -27.05 -7.24
CA THR A 473 0.63 -26.64 -7.91
C THR A 473 -0.18 -25.64 -7.09
N LEU A 474 0.13 -25.51 -5.79
CA LEU A 474 -0.55 -24.59 -4.91
C LEU A 474 0.13 -23.21 -4.81
N LEU A 475 1.26 -22.97 -5.46
CA LEU A 475 2.07 -21.76 -5.26
C LEU A 475 1.70 -20.60 -6.18
#